data_AF-A0A2E8WDS3-F1
#
_entry.id   AF-A0A2E8WDS3-F1
#
_cell.length_a   1.000
_cell.length_b   1.000
_cell.length_c   1.000
_cell.angle_alpha   90.00
_cell.angle_beta   90.00
_cell.angle_gamma   90.00
#
_symmetry.space_group_name_H-M   'P 1'
#
loop_
_entity.id
_entity.type
_entity.pdbx_description
1 polymer ?
#
loop_
_entity_poly.entity_id
_entity_poly.type
_entity_poly.pdbx_seq_one_letter_code
_entity_poly.pdbx_strand_id
1 'polypeptide(L)' 'MELFFGLYFAMTGMHAFHTVVGAGLMIWLIVKAKNKAFSATYSAPVEMVGLYWYFVVIVWIFRFPLLYLLGRT' A
#
# COMPACT_ATOMS: atom_id res chain seq x y z
N MET A 1 19.50 8.66 19.23
CA MET A 1 19.46 8.85 17.75
C MET A 1 19.39 7.52 17.00
N GLU A 2 20.24 6.54 17.33
CA GLU A 2 20.23 5.17 16.76
C GLU A 2 18.83 4.52 16.69
N LEU A 3 18.08 4.53 17.81
CA LEU A 3 16.74 3.91 17.87
C LEU A 3 15.71 4.61 16.98
N PHE A 4 15.79 5.94 16.84
CA PHE A 4 14.90 6.71 15.97
C PHE A 4 15.12 6.35 14.50
N PHE A 5 16.37 6.30 14.05
CA PHE A 5 16.70 5.87 12.69
C PHE A 5 16.33 4.41 12.44
N GLY A 6 16.59 3.51 13.41
CA GLY A 6 16.19 2.11 13.32
C GLY A 6 14.68 1.94 13.14
N LEU A 7 13.87 2.59 13.97
CA LEU A 7 12.40 2.58 13.85
C LEU A 7 11.93 3.24 12.55
N TYR A 8 12.56 4.35 12.14
CA TYR A 8 12.25 5.05 10.90
C TYR A 8 12.45 4.14 9.67
N PHE A 9 13.60 3.48 9.56
CA PHE A 9 13.90 2.57 8.45
C PHE A 9 13.06 1.29 8.52
N ALA A 10 12.86 0.71 9.70
CA ALA A 10 12.02 -0.48 9.86
C ALA A 10 10.57 -0.21 9.43
N MET A 11 9.98 0.88 9.92
CA MET A 11 8.64 1.28 9.51
C MET A 11 8.61 1.56 8.01
N THR A 12 9.51 2.41 7.49
CA THR A 12 9.51 2.86 6.09
C THR A 12 9.74 1.72 5.11
N GLY A 13 10.67 0.82 5.42
CA GLY A 13 10.93 -0.39 4.67
C GLY A 13 9.71 -1.32 4.62
N MET A 14 9.07 -1.57 5.77
CA MET A 14 7.84 -2.37 5.82
C MET A 14 6.72 -1.76 4.98
N HIS A 15 6.56 -0.43 4.99
CA HIS A 15 5.57 0.23 4.16
C HIS A 15 5.90 0.14 2.67
N ALA A 16 7.15 0.41 2.29
CA ALA A 16 7.61 0.28 0.91
C ALA A 16 7.36 -1.14 0.36
N PHE A 17 7.60 -2.17 1.18
CA PHE A 17 7.28 -3.55 0.83
C PHE A 17 5.79 -3.75 0.52
N HIS A 18 4.88 -3.27 1.38
CA HIS A 18 3.43 -3.37 1.14
C HIS A 18 3.00 -2.62 -0.12
N THR A 19 3.57 -1.45 -0.38
CA THR A 19 3.29 -0.66 -1.59
C THR A 19 3.73 -1.39 -2.85
N VAL A 20 4.90 -2.04 -2.84
CA VAL A 20 5.38 -2.86 -3.97
C VAL A 20 4.48 -4.07 -4.21
N VAL A 21 4.07 -4.77 -3.14
CA VAL A 21 3.12 -5.89 -3.24
C VAL A 21 1.77 -5.43 -3.81
N GLY A 22 1.24 -4.31 -3.32
CA GLY A 22 0.00 -3.72 -3.83
C GLY A 22 0.09 -3.33 -5.30
N ALA A 23 1.22 -2.75 -5.72
CA ALA A 23 1.45 -2.38 -7.11
C ALA A 23 1.52 -3.62 -8.01
N GLY A 24 2.17 -4.69 -7.53
CA GLY A 24 2.21 -5.99 -8.21
C GLY A 24 0.82 -6.61 -8.39
N LEU A 25 -0.02 -6.58 -7.35
CA LEU A 25 -1.41 -7.05 -7.42
C LEU A 25 -2.25 -6.21 -8.40
N MET A 26 -2.03 -4.90 -8.44
CA MET A 26 -2.70 -4.00 -9.40
C MET A 26 -2.30 -4.33 -10.84
N ILE A 27 -1.01 -4.55 -11.11
CA ILE A 27 -0.51 -4.94 -12.43
C ILE A 27 -1.11 -6.30 -12.83
N TRP A 28 -1.16 -7.26 -11.90
CA TRP A 28 -1.77 -8.56 -12.15
C TRP A 28 -3.26 -8.45 -12.53
N LEU A 29 -4.00 -7.58 -11.84
CA LEU A 29 -5.39 -7.28 -12.20
C LEU A 29 -5.49 -6.66 -13.60
N ILE A 30 -4.64 -5.69 -13.95
CA ILE A 30 -4.64 -5.09 -15.29
C ILE A 30 -4.41 -6.15 -16.37
N VAL A 31 -3.46 -7.06 -16.15
CA VAL A 31 -3.18 -8.17 -17.09
C VAL A 31 -4.39 -9.10 -17.23
N LYS A 32 -5.02 -9.51 -16.11
CA LYS A 32 -6.25 -10.32 -16.13
C LYS A 32 -7.43 -9.59 -16.77
N ALA A 33 -7.54 -8.28 -16.59
CA ALA A 33 -8.62 -7.47 -17.17
C ALA A 33 -8.52 -7.42 -18.70
N LYS A 34 -7.30 -7.27 -19.22
CA LYS A 34 -7.05 -7.29 -20.68
C LYS A 34 -7.44 -8.61 -21.32
N ASN A 35 -7.39 -9.72 -20.59
CA ASN A 35 -7.81 -11.04 -21.06
C ASN A 35 -9.32 -11.29 -20.97
N LYS A 36 -10.14 -10.24 -20.75
CA LYS A 36 -11.61 -10.32 -20.55
C LYS A 36 -12.04 -11.28 -19.44
N ALA A 37 -11.16 -11.53 -18.45
CA ALA A 37 -11.43 -12.46 -17.37
C ALA A 37 -12.39 -11.91 -16.29
N PHE A 38 -12.74 -10.62 -16.36
CA PHE A 38 -13.68 -9.99 -15.44
C PHE A 38 -15.05 -9.81 -16.11
N SER A 39 -16.00 -10.66 -15.73
CA SER A 39 -17.43 -10.47 -15.98
C SER A 39 -18.06 -9.70 -14.80
N ALA A 40 -19.26 -9.15 -14.96
CA ALA A 40 -20.01 -8.46 -13.91
C ALA A 40 -20.23 -9.30 -12.63
N THR A 41 -20.05 -10.62 -12.72
CA THR A 41 -20.14 -11.58 -11.61
C THR A 41 -18.80 -11.91 -10.94
N TYR A 42 -17.67 -11.47 -11.50
CA TYR A 42 -16.32 -11.81 -11.05
C TYR A 42 -15.48 -10.55 -10.75
N SER A 43 -16.07 -9.56 -10.06
CA SER A 43 -15.39 -8.35 -9.57
C SER A 43 -14.67 -8.55 -8.23
N ALA A 44 -14.92 -9.65 -7.52
CA ALA A 44 -14.36 -9.90 -6.18
C ALA A 44 -12.84 -9.72 -6.08
N PRO A 45 -12.00 -10.16 -7.05
CA PRO A 45 -10.56 -9.91 -6.98
C PRO A 45 -10.18 -8.42 -7.08
N VAL A 46 -10.97 -7.63 -7.81
CA VAL A 46 -10.76 -6.19 -7.97
C VAL A 46 -11.11 -5.46 -6.68
N GLU A 47 -12.23 -5.80 -6.05
CA GLU A 47 -12.63 -5.25 -4.75
C GLU A 47 -11.60 -5.56 -3.67
N MET A 48 -11.12 -6.80 -3.59
CA MET A 48 -10.14 -7.21 -2.58
C MET A 48 -8.80 -6.48 -2.73
N VAL A 49 -8.28 -6.35 -3.96
CA VAL A 49 -7.04 -5.59 -4.20
C VAL A 49 -7.27 -4.09 -4.00
N GLY A 50 -8.45 -3.58 -4.35
CA GLY A 50 -8.85 -2.20 -4.06
C GLY A 50 -8.83 -1.92 -2.56
N LEU A 51 -9.43 -2.79 -1.75
CA LEU A 51 -9.41 -2.71 -0.28
C LEU A 51 -7.98 -2.79 0.28
N TYR A 52 -7.14 -3.68 -0.27
CA TYR A 52 -5.72 -3.75 0.09
C TYR A 52 -4.98 -2.43 -0.22
N TRP A 53 -5.22 -1.86 -1.39
CA TRP A 53 -4.61 -0.59 -1.78
C TRP A 53 -5.07 0.57 -0.88
N TYR A 54 -6.36 0.62 -0.55
CA TYR A 54 -6.91 1.58 0.41
C TYR A 54 -6.24 1.47 1.78
N PHE A 55 -6.03 0.25 2.28
CA PHE A 55 -5.32 0.03 3.54
C PHE A 55 -3.90 0.64 3.51
N VAL A 56 -3.13 0.42 2.44
CA VAL A 56 -1.78 0.99 2.28
C VAL A 56 -1.82 2.52 2.29
N VAL A 57 -2.78 3.13 1.59
CA VAL A 57 -2.94 4.61 1.56
C VAL A 57 -3.28 5.16 2.94
N ILE A 58 -4.19 4.51 3.68
CA ILE A 58 -4.57 4.94 5.03
C ILE A 58 -3.37 4.91 5.97
N VAL A 59 -2.56 3.84 5.95
CA VAL A 59 -1.34 3.73 6.77
C VAL A 59 -0.34 4.85 6.44
N TRP A 60 -0.22 5.23 5.16
CA TRP A 60 0.64 6.34 4.75
C TRP A 60 0.16 7.68 5.30
N ILE A 61 -1.15 7.95 5.23
CA ILE A 61 -1.77 9.17 5.75
C ILE A 61 -1.51 9.34 7.25
N PHE A 62 -1.51 8.29 8.06
CA PHE A 62 -1.21 8.39 9.49
C PHE A 62 0.28 8.59 9.79
N ARG A 63 1.15 7.96 9.01
CA ARG A 63 2.59 8.04 9.22
C ARG A 63 3.18 9.40 8.85
N PHE A 64 2.66 10.01 7.78
CA PHE A 64 3.20 11.27 7.26
C PHE A 64 3.16 12.41 8.29
N PRO A 65 2.03 12.69 8.99
CA PRO A 65 1.98 13.63 10.09
C PRO A 65 2.83 13.20 11.28
N LEU A 66 2.81 11.92 11.65
CA LEU A 66 3.50 11.44 12.84
C LEU A 66 5.02 11.65 12.75
N LEU A 67 5.60 11.49 11.56
CA LEU A 67 7.05 11.67 11.35
C LEU A 67 7.44 13.08 10.91
N TYR A 68 6.61 13.78 10.12
CA TYR A 68 6.96 15.08 9.54
C TYR A 68 6.33 16.30 10.24
N LEU A 69 5.21 16.16 10.95
CA LEU A 69 4.57 17.26 11.70
C LEU A 69 5.04 17.31 13.16
N LEU A 70 5.24 16.16 13.82
CA LEU A 70 5.73 16.12 15.21
C LEU A 70 7.26 16.32 15.33
N GLY A 71 8.03 16.11 14.27
CA GLY A 71 9.49 16.33 14.27
C GLY A 71 9.91 17.81 14.10
N ARG A 72 8.99 18.77 14.19
CA ARG A 72 9.22 20.21 13.93
C ARG A 72 9.15 21.13 15.16
N THR A 73 9.21 20.58 16.37
CA THR A 73 9.31 21.37 17.63
C THR A 73 10.58 21.04 18.38
#